data_AF-A0A3D1SHT5-F1
#
_entry.id   AF-A0A3D1SHT5-F1
#
_cell.length_a   1.000
_cell.length_b   1.000
_cell.length_c   1.000
_cell.angle_alpha   90.00
_cell.angle_beta   90.00
_cell.angle_gamma   90.00
#
_symmetry.space_group_name_H-M   'P 1'
#
loop_
_entity.id
_entity.type
_entity.pdbx_description
1 polymer ?
#
loop_
_entity_poly.entity_id
_entity_poly.type
_entity_poly.pdbx_seq_one_letter_code
_entity_poly.pdbx_strand_id
1 'polypeptide(L)'
;MAVPLLWACGIIKELGYPDKASEYIAEAREIVSCKNFDELMTLVNMRGASKILDKADLLFRMDWACVDARIKGVDPSGNLNPEVVVEQHKGLNWLIGAFDAEDWDNVKPHT
;
A
#
# COMPACT_ATOMS: atom_id res chain seq x y z
N MET A 1 -2.03 -5.16 -4.29
CA MET A 1 -1.34 -5.16 -2.98
C MET A 1 0.18 -5.01 -3.08
N ALA A 2 0.82 -5.25 -4.24
CA ALA A 2 2.29 -5.15 -4.37
C ALA A 2 2.83 -3.71 -4.25
N VAL A 3 2.02 -2.70 -4.57
CA VAL A 3 2.44 -1.30 -4.59
C VAL A 3 2.98 -0.81 -3.22
N PRO A 4 2.28 -1.04 -2.08
CA PRO A 4 2.81 -0.74 -0.75
C PRO A 4 4.18 -1.36 -0.43
N LEU A 5 4.46 -2.57 -0.92
CA LEU A 5 5.75 -3.24 -0.70
C LEU A 5 6.86 -2.57 -1.51
N LEU A 6 6.61 -2.27 -2.78
CA LEU A 6 7.56 -1.53 -3.63
C LEU A 6 7.83 -0.13 -3.07
N TRP A 7 6.81 0.50 -2.48
CA TRP A 7 6.99 1.71 -1.71
C TRP A 7 7.81 1.44 -0.44
N ALA A 8 7.58 0.41 0.36
CA ALA A 8 8.44 0.14 1.51
C ALA A 8 9.92 -0.07 1.12
N CYS A 9 10.17 -0.70 -0.02
CA CYS A 9 11.50 -0.98 -0.57
C CYS A 9 12.24 0.24 -1.15
N GLY A 10 11.64 1.42 -1.24
CA GLY A 10 12.33 2.58 -1.83
C GLY A 10 12.06 2.80 -3.32
N ILE A 11 11.60 1.76 -4.03
CA ILE A 11 11.45 1.74 -5.49
C ILE A 11 10.36 2.71 -5.93
N ILE A 12 9.17 2.63 -5.32
CA ILE A 12 8.13 3.65 -5.50
C ILE A 12 8.44 4.80 -4.53
N LYS A 13 8.62 6.01 -5.08
CA LYS A 13 9.00 7.21 -4.29
C LYS A 13 7.87 7.74 -3.43
N GLU A 14 6.63 7.67 -3.90
CA GLU A 14 5.48 8.15 -3.16
C GLU A 14 4.29 7.24 -3.40
N LEU A 15 3.72 6.73 -2.29
CA LEU A 15 2.40 6.17 -2.29
C LEU A 15 1.46 7.37 -2.19
N GLY A 16 0.97 7.85 -3.33
CA GLY A 16 0.18 9.08 -3.45
C GLY A 16 -1.09 9.07 -2.59
N TYR A 17 -1.87 10.16 -2.67
CA TYR A 17 -3.19 10.16 -2.05
C TYR A 17 -4.08 9.10 -2.74
N PRO A 18 -4.90 8.33 -2.01
CA PRO A 18 -5.67 7.22 -2.59
C PRO A 18 -6.99 7.70 -3.19
N ASP A 19 -6.96 8.73 -4.06
CA ASP A 19 -8.11 9.21 -4.84
C ASP A 19 -8.28 8.46 -6.17
N LYS A 20 -7.20 7.86 -6.67
CA LYS A 20 -7.19 7.11 -7.92
C LYS A 20 -6.11 6.05 -7.95
N ALA A 21 -6.30 5.04 -8.80
CA ALA A 21 -5.25 4.09 -9.10
C ALA A 21 -4.06 4.83 -9.71
N SER A 22 -2.87 4.56 -9.18
CA SER A 22 -1.61 5.12 -9.69
C SER A 22 -0.93 4.10 -10.58
N GLU A 23 -0.39 4.55 -11.71
CA GLU A 23 0.38 3.72 -12.63
C GLU A 23 1.89 3.86 -12.33
N TYR A 24 2.53 2.75 -11.95
CA TYR A 24 3.96 2.69 -11.64
C TYR A 24 4.75 1.99 -12.75
N ILE A 25 4.44 2.33 -14.00
CA ILE A 25 4.97 1.65 -15.19
C ILE A 25 6.49 1.83 -15.29
N ALA A 26 7.02 2.98 -14.89
CA ALA A 26 8.46 3.25 -14.94
C ALA A 26 9.20 2.36 -13.94
N GLU A 27 8.74 2.29 -12.70
CA GLU A 27 9.28 1.46 -11.63
C GLU A 27 9.16 -0.02 -11.99
N ALA A 28 8.02 -0.45 -12.54
CA ALA A 28 7.82 -1.82 -13.00
C ALA A 28 8.81 -2.19 -14.11
N ARG A 29 9.07 -1.29 -15.06
CA ARG A 29 10.07 -1.50 -16.12
C ARG A 29 11.48 -1.62 -15.56
N GLU A 30 11.82 -0.81 -14.57
CA GLU A 30 13.13 -0.85 -13.91
C GLU A 30 13.34 -2.21 -13.21
N ILE A 31 12.35 -2.67 -12.44
CA ILE A 31 12.37 -3.99 -11.78
C ILE A 31 12.52 -5.12 -12.82
N VAL A 32 11.69 -5.11 -13.87
CA VAL A 32 11.70 -6.16 -14.90
C VAL A 32 12.98 -6.14 -15.74
N SER A 33 13.69 -5.01 -15.81
CA SER A 33 14.97 -4.92 -16.52
C SER A 33 16.16 -5.53 -15.77
N CYS A 34 16.01 -5.78 -14.46
CA CYS A 34 17.03 -6.42 -13.65
C CYS A 34 17.24 -7.88 -14.09
N LYS A 35 18.50 -8.26 -14.35
CA LYS A 35 18.88 -9.60 -14.82
C LYS A 35 18.93 -10.63 -13.70
N ASN A 36 19.13 -10.17 -12.48
CA ASN A 36 19.27 -11.00 -11.29
C ASN A 36 18.86 -10.24 -10.02
N PHE A 37 18.86 -10.95 -8.90
CA PHE A 37 18.47 -10.41 -7.61
C PHE A 37 19.45 -9.34 -7.10
N ASP A 38 20.74 -9.48 -7.35
CA ASP A 38 21.74 -8.50 -6.92
C ASP A 38 21.51 -7.13 -7.58
N GLU A 39 21.17 -7.12 -8.88
CA GLU A 39 20.81 -5.91 -9.61
C GLU A 39 19.54 -5.28 -9.04
N LEU A 40 18.51 -6.07 -8.74
CA LEU A 40 17.29 -5.60 -8.08
C LEU A 40 17.60 -4.95 -6.71
N MET A 41 18.48 -5.55 -5.92
CA MET A 41 18.85 -5.02 -4.62
C MET A 41 19.57 -3.66 -4.69
N THR A 42 20.16 -3.31 -5.83
CA THR A 42 20.73 -1.95 -6.03
C THR A 42 19.66 -0.86 -6.10
N LEU A 43 18.41 -1.22 -6.45
CA LEU A 43 17.26 -0.31 -6.48
C LEU A 43 16.62 -0.10 -5.10
N VAL A 44 16.93 -0.99 -4.15
CA VAL A 44 16.26 -1.03 -2.85
C VAL A 44 16.91 -0.04 -1.89
N ASN A 45 16.10 0.86 -1.35
CA ASN A 45 16.43 1.71 -0.22
C ASN A 45 15.26 1.70 0.77
N MET A 46 15.35 0.80 1.75
CA MET A 46 14.27 0.53 2.70
C MET A 46 13.85 1.78 3.45
N ARG A 47 12.54 2.04 3.50
CA ARG A 47 11.98 3.06 4.38
C ARG A 47 12.09 2.61 5.84
N GLY A 48 12.36 3.56 6.71
CA GLY A 48 12.39 3.30 8.16
C GLY A 48 11.01 2.89 8.69
N ALA A 49 11.00 2.04 9.71
CA ALA A 49 9.79 1.48 10.31
C ALA A 49 8.75 2.55 10.71
N SER A 50 9.19 3.67 11.31
CA SER A 50 8.29 4.77 11.68
C SER A 50 7.50 5.30 10.48
N LYS A 51 8.14 5.50 9.33
CA LYS A 51 7.45 6.00 8.12
C LYS A 51 6.44 4.99 7.59
N ILE A 52 6.76 3.70 7.69
CA ILE A 52 5.85 2.62 7.29
C ILE A 52 4.63 2.61 8.21
N LEU A 53 4.83 2.69 9.53
CA LEU A 53 3.76 2.74 10.52
C LEU A 53 2.89 3.99 10.38
N ASP A 54 3.47 5.18 10.15
CA ASP A 54 2.72 6.41 9.91
C ASP A 54 1.78 6.28 8.71
N LYS A 55 2.25 5.62 7.64
CA LYS A 55 1.46 5.40 6.43
C LYS A 55 0.39 4.32 6.64
N ALA A 56 0.69 3.27 7.41
CA ALA A 56 -0.26 2.24 7.77
C ALA A 56 -1.40 2.82 8.62
N ASP A 57 -1.09 3.62 9.64
CA ASP A 57 -2.09 4.34 10.46
C ASP A 57 -2.98 5.25 9.60
N LEU A 58 -2.39 6.02 8.69
CA LEU A 58 -3.14 6.90 7.81
C LEU A 58 -4.14 6.11 6.94
N LEU A 59 -3.70 5.01 6.34
CA LEU A 59 -4.55 4.19 5.47
C LEU A 59 -5.61 3.43 6.25
N PHE A 60 -5.31 2.98 7.47
CA PHE A 60 -6.31 2.42 8.38
C PHE A 60 -7.42 3.43 8.68
N ARG A 61 -7.07 4.69 8.99
CA ARG A 61 -8.07 5.76 9.23
C ARG A 61 -8.89 6.09 7.97
N MET A 62 -8.26 6.08 6.80
CA MET A 62 -8.96 6.28 5.52
C MET A 62 -9.91 5.11 5.21
N ASP A 63 -9.51 3.87 5.49
CA ASP A 63 -10.35 2.70 5.29
C ASP A 63 -11.57 2.74 6.21
N TRP A 64 -11.39 3.14 7.47
CA TRP A 64 -12.50 3.41 8.39
C TRP A 64 -13.48 4.47 7.87
N ALA A 65 -12.98 5.55 7.25
CA ALA A 65 -13.84 6.56 6.63
C ALA A 65 -14.65 5.97 5.45
N CYS A 66 -14.04 5.09 4.65
CA CYS A 66 -14.73 4.36 3.59
C CYS A 66 -15.79 3.38 4.14
N VAL A 67 -15.48 2.67 5.22
CA VAL A 67 -16.42 1.76 5.91
C VAL A 67 -17.62 2.52 6.45
N ASP A 68 -17.40 3.64 7.15
CA ASP A 68 -18.46 4.48 7.71
C ASP A 68 -19.38 5.05 6.63
N ALA A 69 -18.81 5.57 5.53
CA ALA A 69 -19.57 6.07 4.39
C ALA A 69 -20.42 4.97 3.74
N ARG A 70 -19.86 3.77 3.56
CA ARG A 70 -20.57 2.60 3.04
C ARG A 70 -21.74 2.19 3.93
N ILE A 71 -21.55 2.17 5.25
CA ILE A 71 -22.63 1.88 6.23
C ILE A 71 -23.76 2.90 6.12
N LYS A 72 -23.41 4.18 5.91
CA LYS A 72 -24.37 5.28 5.77
C LYS A 72 -24.99 5.40 4.37
N GLY A 73 -24.51 4.63 3.38
CA GLY A 73 -24.97 4.70 2.00
C GLY A 73 -24.61 6.01 1.30
N VAL A 74 -23.48 6.63 1.67
CA VAL A 74 -22.96 7.86 1.08
C VAL A 74 -21.56 7.65 0.53
N ASP A 75 -21.09 8.58 -0.30
CA ASP A 75 -19.71 8.56 -0.77
C ASP A 75 -18.73 8.94 0.37
N PRO A 76 -17.53 8.33 0.41
CA PRO A 76 -16.52 8.70 1.38
C PRO A 76 -16.07 10.14 1.19
N SER A 77 -15.97 10.87 2.30
CA SER A 77 -15.47 12.24 2.29
C SER A 77 -13.99 12.29 1.88
N GLY A 78 -13.58 13.42 1.30
CA GLY A 78 -12.17 13.65 0.93
C GLY A 78 -11.75 12.99 -0.39
N ASN A 79 -12.69 12.68 -1.29
CA ASN A 79 -12.40 12.13 -2.61
C ASN A 79 -11.58 10.84 -2.57
N LEU A 80 -11.84 9.99 -1.56
CA LEU A 80 -11.18 8.70 -1.43
C LEU A 80 -11.74 7.72 -2.46
N ASN A 81 -10.87 6.90 -3.04
CA ASN A 81 -11.25 5.72 -3.79
C ASN A 81 -11.16 4.49 -2.88
N PRO A 82 -12.30 3.89 -2.46
CA PRO A 82 -12.30 2.75 -1.54
C PRO A 82 -11.46 1.56 -2.01
N GLU A 83 -11.38 1.30 -3.32
CA GLU A 83 -10.61 0.18 -3.87
C GLU A 83 -9.10 0.40 -3.71
N VAL A 84 -8.64 1.64 -3.92
CA VAL A 84 -7.23 2.01 -3.75
C VAL A 84 -6.86 2.00 -2.27
N VAL A 85 -7.72 2.55 -1.41
CA VAL A 85 -7.52 2.57 0.05
C VAL A 85 -7.37 1.15 0.58
N VAL A 86 -8.30 0.25 0.25
CA VAL A 86 -8.27 -1.13 0.77
C VAL A 86 -7.07 -1.92 0.23
N GLU A 87 -6.69 -1.72 -1.03
CA GLU A 87 -5.50 -2.37 -1.61
C GLU A 87 -4.22 -1.96 -0.87
N GLN A 88 -4.08 -0.66 -0.61
CA GLN A 88 -2.93 -0.11 0.07
C GLN A 88 -2.90 -0.51 1.55
N HIS A 89 -4.06 -0.47 2.22
CA HIS A 89 -4.21 -0.88 3.62
C HIS A 89 -3.81 -2.34 3.82
N LYS A 90 -4.29 -3.26 2.98
CA LYS A 90 -3.90 -4.68 3.04
C LYS A 90 -2.40 -4.88 2.89
N GLY A 91 -1.79 -4.26 1.89
CA GLY A 91 -0.35 -4.41 1.65
C GLY A 91 0.51 -3.92 2.81
N LEU A 92 0.11 -2.82 3.48
CA LEU A 92 0.81 -2.34 4.67
C LEU A 92 0.52 -3.19 5.91
N ASN A 93 -0.71 -3.66 6.12
CA ASN A 93 -1.03 -4.57 7.23
C ASN A 93 -0.22 -5.85 7.18
N TRP A 94 -0.10 -6.45 5.99
CA TRP A 94 0.75 -7.60 5.79
C TRP A 94 2.22 -7.28 6.11
N LEU A 95 2.73 -6.16 5.60
CA LEU A 95 4.12 -5.74 5.80
C LEU A 95 4.47 -5.52 7.28
N ILE A 96 3.57 -4.95 8.08
CA ILE A 96 3.80 -4.69 9.51
C ILE A 96 3.48 -5.91 10.39
N GLY A 97 3.06 -7.04 9.79
CA GLY A 97 2.69 -8.24 10.51
C GLY A 97 1.42 -8.09 11.36
N ALA A 98 0.50 -7.21 10.96
CA ALA A 98 -0.78 -7.09 11.65
C ALA A 98 -1.57 -8.40 11.55
N PHE A 99 -2.26 -8.77 12.63
CA PHE A 99 -3.13 -9.96 12.68
C PHE A 99 -2.41 -11.25 12.27
N ASP A 100 -1.22 -11.47 12.83
CA ASP A 100 -0.38 -12.66 12.62
C ASP A 100 0.11 -12.86 11.17
N ALA A 101 0.22 -11.77 10.40
CA ALA A 101 0.74 -11.78 9.03
C ALA A 101 0.03 -12.84 8.17
N GLU A 102 -1.27 -12.64 7.94
CA GLU A 102 -2.10 -13.51 7.11
C GLU A 102 -1.42 -13.88 5.78
N ASP A 103 -1.77 -15.05 5.25
CA ASP A 103 -1.31 -15.49 3.93
C ASP A 103 -1.47 -14.36 2.90
N TRP A 104 -0.41 -14.09 2.14
CA TRP A 104 -0.32 -12.96 1.22
C TRP A 104 -1.48 -12.94 0.22
N ASP A 105 -1.92 -14.11 -0.24
CA ASP A 105 -3.03 -14.22 -1.18
C ASP A 105 -4.41 -14.00 -0.53
N ASN A 106 -4.47 -13.97 0.81
CA ASN A 106 -5.69 -13.95 1.61
C ASN A 106 -5.75 -12.83 2.66
N VAL A 107 -4.95 -11.77 2.50
CA VAL A 107 -4.92 -10.64 3.44
C VAL A 107 -6.28 -9.95 3.50
N LYS A 108 -6.83 -9.85 4.70
CA LYS A 108 -8.07 -9.14 5.00
C LYS A 108 -7.78 -7.71 5.43
N PRO A 109 -8.61 -6.74 5.02
CA PRO A 109 -8.58 -5.42 5.59
C PRO A 109 -9.29 -5.53 6.94
N HIS A 110 -8.55 -5.95 7.95
CA HIS A 110 -9.03 -5.86 9.33
C HIS A 110 -9.15 -4.36 9.65
N THR A 111 -10.37 -3.93 9.94
CA THR A 111 -10.72 -2.55 10.31
C THR A 111 -11.28 -2.56 11.71
#